data_AF-A0A9X2FNC7-F1
#
_entry.id   AF-A0A9X2FNC7-F1
#
_cell.length_a   1.000
_cell.length_b   1.000
_cell.length_c   1.000
_cell.angle_alpha   90.00
_cell.angle_beta   90.00
_cell.angle_gamma   90.00
#
_symmetry.space_group_name_H-M   'P 1'
#
loop_
_entity.id
_entity.type
_entity.pdbx_description
1 polymer ?
#
loop_
_entity_poly.entity_id
_entity_poly.type
_entity_poly.pdbx_seq_one_letter_code
_entity_poly.pdbx_strand_id
1 'polypeptide(L)' 'AARALGEPRGRIGPPHLRRAAMILPLTGLAIGALLGAWRARRHGGGAADMAQWGAAHALALGILGLFLLLLLSRLAG' A
#
# COMPACT_ATOMS: atom_id res chain seq x y z
N ALA A 1 9.94 -25.19 -44.44
CA ALA A 1 10.78 -25.70 -43.35
C ALA A 1 11.53 -24.52 -42.73
N ALA A 2 11.63 -24.51 -41.40
CA ALA A 2 12.36 -23.54 -40.56
C ALA A 2 11.70 -22.14 -40.40
N ARG A 3 10.99 -21.86 -39.30
CA ARG A 3 11.49 -21.57 -37.94
C ARG A 3 11.83 -20.08 -37.77
N ALA A 4 10.82 -19.30 -37.42
CA ALA A 4 10.96 -18.07 -36.62
C ALA A 4 9.63 -17.80 -35.90
N LEU A 5 9.20 -18.79 -35.12
CA LEU A 5 8.19 -18.61 -34.08
C LEU A 5 8.86 -17.90 -32.90
N GLY A 6 8.26 -16.80 -32.47
CA GLY A 6 8.29 -16.37 -31.08
C GLY A 6 9.40 -15.41 -30.67
N GLU A 7 9.31 -14.15 -31.10
CA GLU A 7 9.70 -13.07 -30.18
C GLU A 7 8.47 -12.80 -29.30
N PRO A 8 8.47 -13.16 -28.01
CA PRO A 8 7.39 -12.79 -27.12
C PRO A 8 7.37 -11.27 -27.07
N ARG A 9 6.36 -10.66 -27.72
CA ARG A 9 6.10 -9.23 -27.69
C ARG A 9 6.22 -8.75 -26.25
N GLY A 10 7.36 -8.13 -25.95
CA GLY A 10 7.60 -7.47 -24.70
C GLY A 10 6.43 -6.54 -24.47
N ARG A 11 5.67 -6.79 -23.40
CA ARG A 11 4.57 -5.94 -22.98
C ARG A 11 5.17 -4.63 -22.46
N ILE A 12 5.62 -3.77 -23.37
CA ILE A 12 5.98 -2.37 -23.08
C ILE A 12 4.68 -1.58 -22.93
N GLY A 13 3.91 -1.91 -21.88
CA GLY A 13 2.90 -1.02 -21.35
C GLY A 13 3.60 0.16 -20.66
N PRO A 14 3.04 1.38 -20.69
CA PRO A 14 3.72 2.55 -20.18
C PRO A 14 4.06 2.37 -18.68
N PRO A 15 5.30 2.68 -18.25
CA PRO A 15 5.87 2.25 -16.97
C PRO A 15 5.25 2.89 -15.71
N HIS A 16 4.23 3.74 -15.85
CA HIS A 16 3.62 4.46 -14.73
C HIS A 16 2.41 3.73 -14.12
N LEU A 17 1.70 2.89 -14.86
CA LEU A 17 0.50 2.19 -14.37
C LEU A 17 0.82 1.18 -13.24
N ARG A 18 2.05 0.66 -13.19
CA ARG A 18 2.52 -0.23 -12.11
C ARG A 18 2.87 0.49 -10.82
N ARG A 19 3.15 1.81 -10.86
CA ARG A 19 3.61 2.58 -9.69
C ARG A 19 2.45 3.07 -8.83
N ALA A 20 1.31 3.38 -9.45
CA ALA A 20 0.11 3.83 -8.74
C ALA A 20 -0.44 2.79 -7.76
N ALA A 21 -0.17 1.50 -8.00
CA ALA A 21 -0.58 0.40 -7.15
C ALA A 21 -0.13 0.57 -5.69
N MET A 22 1.10 1.04 -5.45
CA MET A 22 1.67 1.10 -4.10
C MET A 22 1.13 2.28 -3.26
N ILE A 23 0.35 3.18 -3.85
CA ILE A 23 -0.14 4.38 -3.15
C ILE A 23 -1.17 4.02 -2.08
N LEU A 24 -2.01 3.00 -2.29
CA LEU A 24 -3.04 2.59 -1.34
C LEU A 24 -2.48 2.11 0.02
N PRO A 25 -1.55 1.15 0.09
CA PRO A 25 -0.97 0.75 1.38
C PRO A 25 -0.14 1.86 2.04
N LEU A 26 0.58 2.68 1.25
CA LEU A 26 1.39 3.78 1.80
C LEU A 26 0.54 4.90 2.40
N THR A 27 -0.57 5.25 1.75
CA THR A 27 -1.53 6.22 2.31
C THR A 27 -2.19 5.68 3.57
N GLY A 28 -2.56 4.39 3.60
CA GLY A 28 -3.04 3.71 4.81
C GLY A 28 -2.03 3.79 5.97
N LEU A 29 -0.75 3.50 5.71
CA LEU A 29 0.31 3.61 6.72
C LEU A 29 0.43 5.03 7.28
N ALA A 30 0.46 6.05 6.41
CA ALA A 30 0.62 7.44 6.83
C ALA A 30 -0.58 7.93 7.65
N ILE A 31 -1.81 7.69 7.17
CA ILE A 31 -3.04 8.07 7.87
C ILE A 31 -3.13 7.34 9.22
N GLY A 32 -2.81 6.04 9.22
CA GLY A 32 -2.83 5.23 10.44
C GLY A 32 -1.84 5.74 11.48
N ALA A 33 -0.60 6.03 11.07
CA ALA A 33 0.42 6.57 11.97
C ALA A 33 -0.04 7.87 12.65
N LEU A 34 -0.56 8.81 11.86
CA LEU A 34 -1.04 10.10 12.36
C LEU A 34 -2.24 9.94 13.28
N LEU A 35 -3.22 9.11 12.90
CA LEU A 35 -4.41 8.86 13.71
C LEU A 35 -4.06 8.19 15.05
N GLY A 36 -3.19 7.19 15.02
CA GLY A 36 -2.74 6.46 16.22
C GLY A 36 -1.96 7.36 17.17
N ALA A 37 -1.00 8.13 16.66
CA ALA A 37 -0.23 9.07 17.46
C ALA A 37 -1.09 10.19 18.06
N TRP A 38 -2.02 10.74 17.27
CA TRP A 38 -2.99 11.73 17.75
C TRP A 38 -3.88 11.17 18.86
N ARG A 39 -4.34 9.92 18.68
CA ARG A 39 -5.20 9.25 19.67
C ARG A 39 -4.45 8.98 20.97
N ALA A 40 -3.21 8.53 20.93
CA ALA A 40 -2.37 8.39 22.12
C ALA A 40 -2.18 9.73 22.84
N ARG A 41 -1.88 10.79 22.10
CA ARG A 41 -1.72 12.13 22.68
C ARG A 41 -2.99 12.66 23.33
N ARG A 42 -4.17 12.35 22.78
CA ARG A 42 -5.46 12.69 23.41
C ARG A 42 -5.72 11.95 24.72
N HIS A 43 -5.10 10.80 24.93
CA HIS A 43 -5.19 10.03 26.17
C HIS A 43 -4.06 10.38 27.17
N GLY A 44 -3.28 11.45 26.91
CA GLY A 44 -2.17 11.85 27.76
C GLY A 44 -0.90 11.00 27.61
N GLY A 45 -0.83 10.14 26.58
CA GLY A 45 0.33 9.29 26.33
C GLY A 45 1.56 10.09 25.91
N GLY A 46 2.73 9.60 26.33
CA GLY A 46 4.04 10.19 26.00
C GLY A 46 4.51 9.83 24.59
N ALA A 47 5.75 10.19 24.25
CA ALA A 47 6.32 9.93 22.93
C ALA A 47 6.37 8.42 22.58
N ALA A 48 6.67 7.57 23.56
CA ALA A 48 6.65 6.11 23.37
C ALA A 48 5.24 5.58 23.07
N ASP A 49 4.22 6.09 23.76
CA ASP A 49 2.82 5.71 23.51
C ASP A 49 2.36 6.16 22.13
N MET A 50 2.72 7.39 21.74
CA MET A 50 2.43 7.91 20.41
C MET A 50 3.06 7.05 19.31
N ALA A 51 4.29 6.57 19.51
CA ALA A 51 4.96 5.67 18.57
C ALA A 51 4.27 4.31 18.49
N GLN A 52 3.91 3.70 19.63
CA GLN A 52 3.24 2.39 19.64
C GLN A 52 1.83 2.45 19.02
N TRP A 53 1.02 3.43 19.43
CA TRP A 53 -0.33 3.59 18.91
C TRP A 53 -0.29 3.97 17.43
N GLY A 54 0.62 4.86 17.04
CA GLY A 54 0.88 5.20 15.64
C GLY A 54 1.23 3.97 14.82
N ALA A 55 2.21 3.17 15.26
CA ALA A 55 2.62 1.95 14.57
C ALA A 55 1.47 0.94 14.42
N ALA A 56 0.69 0.71 15.48
CA ALA A 56 -0.45 -0.20 15.43
C ALA A 56 -1.50 0.23 14.40
N HIS A 57 -1.85 1.53 14.35
CA HIS A 57 -2.83 2.05 13.40
C HIS A 57 -2.28 2.10 11.98
N ALA A 58 -1.00 2.45 11.82
CA ALA A 58 -0.32 2.44 10.54
C ALA A 58 -0.38 1.04 9.93
N LEU A 59 -0.01 0.01 10.69
CA LEU A 59 -0.04 -1.37 10.23
C LEU A 59 -1.47 -1.82 9.89
N ALA A 60 -2.45 -1.54 10.75
CA ALA A 60 -3.84 -1.90 10.50
C ALA A 60 -4.37 -1.30 9.18
N LEU A 61 -4.19 0.01 8.98
CA LEU A 61 -4.66 0.69 7.76
C LEU A 61 -3.80 0.39 6.54
N GLY A 62 -2.50 0.18 6.70
CA GLY A 62 -1.59 -0.24 5.62
C GLY A 62 -1.94 -1.63 5.09
N ILE A 63 -2.22 -2.58 5.99
CA ILE A 63 -2.70 -3.93 5.64
C ILE A 63 -4.06 -3.85 4.94
N LEU A 64 -4.99 -3.03 5.44
CA LEU A 64 -6.27 -2.81 4.77
C LEU A 64 -6.08 -2.26 3.34
N GLY A 65 -5.20 -1.27 3.16
CA GLY A 65 -4.84 -0.72 1.85
C GLY A 65 -4.20 -1.76 0.91
N LEU A 66 -3.41 -2.70 1.45
CA LEU A 66 -2.85 -3.82 0.70
C LEU A 66 -3.95 -4.76 0.19
N PHE A 67 -4.90 -5.14 1.05
CA PHE A 67 -6.02 -5.99 0.65
C PHE A 67 -6.92 -5.30 -0.37
N LEU A 68 -7.20 -4.00 -0.20
CA LEU A 68 -7.94 -3.21 -1.18
C LEU A 68 -7.24 -3.18 -2.53
N LEU A 69 -5.93 -2.94 -2.54
CA LEU A 69 -5.13 -2.97 -3.76
C LEU A 69 -5.20 -4.32 -4.45
N LEU A 70 -5.04 -5.41 -3.69
CA LEU A 70 -5.13 -6.77 -4.23
C LEU A 70 -6.51 -7.04 -4.81
N LEU A 71 -7.58 -6.69 -4.11
CA LEU A 71 -8.95 -6.88 -4.58
C LEU A 71 -9.20 -6.11 -5.88
N LEU A 72 -8.87 -4.82 -5.93
CA LEU A 72 -9.03 -4.00 -7.14
C LEU A 72 -8.21 -4.56 -8.31
N SER A 73 -7.00 -5.04 -8.04
CA SER A 73 -6.17 -5.68 -9.06
C SER A 73 -6.78 -6.96 -9.63
N ARG A 74 -7.60 -7.68 -8.82
CA ARG A 74 -8.31 -8.89 -9.27
C ARG A 74 -9.61 -8.59 -10.00
N LEU A 75 -10.27 -7.48 -9.67
CA LEU A 75 -11.49 -7.04 -10.34
C LEU A 75 -11.20 -6.33 -11.68
N ALA A 76 -10.02 -5.72 -11.82
CA ALA A 76 -9.60 -4.98 -13.02
C ALA A 76 -8.84 -5.83 -14.06
N GLY A 77 -8.47 -7.06 -13.71
CA GLY A 77 -7.80 -8.03 -14.60
C GLY A 77 -8.76 -9.07 -15.13
#